data_AF-A0A976CUL4-F1
#
_entry.id   AF-A0A976CUL4-F1
#
_cell.length_a   1.000
_cell.length_b   1.000
_cell.length_c   1.000
_cell.angle_alpha   90.00
_cell.angle_beta   90.00
_cell.angle_gamma   90.00
#
_symmetry.space_group_name_H-M   'P 1'
#
loop_
_entity.id
_entity.type
_entity.pdbx_description
1 polymer ?
#
loop_
_entity_poly.entity_id
_entity_poly.type
_entity_poly.pdbx_seq_one_letter_code
_entity_poly.pdbx_strand_id
1 'polypeptide(L)'
;MVAQRFFEDPAHVIDCGLTNLKRWKQNGVDCDDFMIWEQILKFSPLRIPEILKDTSAEATRLRQSSPFAGLISEDERREILFTTR
;
A
#
# COMPACT_ATOMS: atom_id res chain seq x y z
N MET A 1 8.99 -6.02 -3.08
CA MET A 1 8.35 -5.12 -2.07
C MET A 1 7.30 -4.24 -2.76
N VAL A 2 6.29 -3.70 -2.06
CA VAL A 2 5.22 -2.89 -2.70
C VAL A 2 5.80 -1.68 -3.43
N ALA A 3 6.81 -1.02 -2.86
CA ALA A 3 7.48 0.11 -3.51
C ALA A 3 8.13 -0.28 -4.86
N GLN A 4 8.67 -1.49 -4.97
CA GLN A 4 9.22 -2.00 -6.24
C GLN A 4 8.10 -2.28 -7.24
N ARG A 5 7.03 -2.96 -6.80
CA ARG A 5 5.86 -3.24 -7.65
C ARG A 5 5.23 -1.95 -8.18
N PHE A 6 5.24 -0.89 -7.38
CA PHE A 6 4.78 0.43 -7.80
C PHE A 6 5.60 1.01 -8.96
N PHE A 7 6.92 0.79 -9.00
CA PHE A 7 7.74 1.24 -10.13
C PHE A 7 7.58 0.37 -11.39
N GLU A 8 7.18 -0.90 -11.24
CA GLU A 8 6.94 -1.83 -12.34
C GLU A 8 5.55 -1.64 -12.97
N ASP A 9 4.51 -1.53 -12.13
CA ASP A 9 3.12 -1.37 -12.55
C ASP A 9 2.35 -0.46 -11.57
N PRO A 10 2.51 0.87 -11.69
CA PRO A 10 1.84 1.82 -10.81
C PRO A 10 0.31 1.70 -10.85
N ALA A 11 -0.26 1.42 -12.03
CA ALA A 11 -1.70 1.36 -12.23
C ALA A 11 -2.33 0.21 -11.44
N HIS A 12 -1.70 -0.98 -11.48
CA HIS A 12 -2.16 -2.12 -10.71
C HIS A 12 -2.07 -1.90 -9.20
N VAL A 13 -0.99 -1.28 -8.71
CA VAL A 13 -0.84 -0.96 -7.28
C VAL A 13 -1.93 0.02 -6.82
N ILE A 14 -2.23 1.04 -7.62
CA ILE A 14 -3.28 2.02 -7.31
C ILE A 14 -4.65 1.35 -7.29
N ASP A 15 -4.97 0.55 -8.31
CA ASP A 15 -6.26 -0.14 -8.41
C ASP A 15 -6.49 -1.14 -7.27
N CYS A 16 -5.45 -1.91 -6.91
CA CYS A 16 -5.48 -2.81 -5.76
C CYS A 16 -5.76 -2.05 -4.46
N GLY A 17 -5.05 -0.94 -4.22
CA GLY A 17 -5.24 -0.10 -3.05
C GLY A 17 -6.66 0.46 -2.95
N LEU A 18 -7.18 1.03 -4.04
CA LEU A 18 -8.53 1.59 -4.09
C LEU A 18 -9.61 0.50 -3.90
N THR A 19 -9.41 -0.67 -4.49
CA THR A 19 -10.31 -1.82 -4.34
C THR A 19 -10.38 -2.29 -2.89
N ASN A 20 -9.22 -2.39 -2.22
CA ASN A 20 -9.16 -2.76 -0.82
C ASN A 20 -9.84 -1.73 0.09
N LEU A 21 -9.56 -0.44 -0.09
CA LEU A 21 -10.23 0.63 0.67
C LEU A 21 -11.75 0.61 0.47
N LYS A 22 -12.21 0.44 -0.77
CA LYS A 22 -13.64 0.32 -1.08
C LYS A 22 -14.28 -0.85 -0.34
N ARG A 23 -13.64 -2.02 -0.36
CA ARG A 23 -14.11 -3.23 0.34
C ARG A 23 -14.16 -3.01 1.86
N TRP A 24 -13.14 -2.41 2.45
CA TRP A 24 -13.10 -2.16 3.90
C TRP A 24 -14.17 -1.18 4.35
N LYS A 25 -14.38 -0.11 3.58
CA LYS A 25 -15.46 0.85 3.80
C LYS A 25 -16.84 0.20 3.72
N GLN A 26 -17.05 -0.70 2.75
CA GLN A 26 -18.29 -1.47 2.63
C GLN A 26 -18.53 -2.40 3.83
N ASN A 27 -17.46 -2.86 4.48
CA ASN A 27 -17.53 -3.69 5.69
C ASN A 27 -17.61 -2.88 7.00
N GLY A 28 -17.82 -1.56 6.91
CA GLY A 28 -17.98 -0.68 8.08
C GLY A 28 -16.67 -0.32 8.79
N VAL A 29 -15.52 -0.58 8.17
CA VAL A 29 -14.23 -0.11 8.69
C VAL A 29 -14.01 1.31 8.17
N ASP A 30 -14.06 2.28 9.08
CA ASP A 30 -13.82 3.69 8.77
C ASP A 30 -12.74 4.22 9.73
N CYS A 31 -11.65 4.72 9.18
CA CYS A 31 -10.60 5.37 9.95
C CYS A 31 -9.96 6.50 9.14
N ASP A 32 -9.43 7.51 9.84
CA ASP A 32 -8.86 8.69 9.21
C ASP A 32 -7.72 8.37 8.23
N ASP A 33 -6.92 7.35 8.55
CA ASP A 33 -5.82 6.93 7.67
C ASP A 33 -6.32 6.37 6.33
N PHE A 34 -7.53 5.80 6.25
CA PHE A 34 -8.09 5.34 4.97
C PHE A 34 -8.42 6.50 4.04
N MET A 35 -8.89 7.62 4.60
CA MET A 35 -9.10 8.84 3.83
C MET A 35 -7.76 9.39 3.30
N ILE A 36 -6.71 9.35 4.13
CA ILE A 36 -5.36 9.77 3.73
C ILE A 36 -4.85 8.87 2.59
N TRP A 37 -5.00 7.55 2.72
CA TRP A 37 -4.62 6.62 1.66
C TRP A 37 -5.41 6.83 0.38
N GLU A 38 -6.72 7.08 0.46
CA GLU A 38 -7.54 7.37 -0.71
C GLU A 38 -7.08 8.65 -1.43
N GLN A 39 -6.73 9.69 -0.67
CA GLN A 39 -6.17 10.92 -1.23
C GLN A 39 -4.83 10.67 -1.93
N ILE A 40 -3.92 9.92 -1.28
CA ILE A 40 -2.63 9.56 -1.87
C ILE A 40 -2.82 8.78 -3.18
N LEU A 41 -3.68 7.77 -3.18
CA LEU A 41 -3.92 6.92 -4.35
C LEU A 41 -4.52 7.70 -5.53
N LYS A 42 -5.38 8.69 -5.27
CA LYS A 42 -6.05 9.47 -6.32
C LYS A 42 -5.25 10.67 -6.80
N PHE A 43 -4.55 11.36 -5.90
CA PHE A 43 -4.01 12.69 -6.18
C PHE A 43 -2.49 12.77 -6.03
N SER A 44 -1.86 11.81 -5.35
CA SER A 44 -0.42 11.86 -5.06
C SER A 44 0.23 10.48 -5.07
N PRO A 45 0.05 9.65 -6.13
CA PRO A 45 0.49 8.25 -6.10
C PRO A 45 2.01 8.11 -5.94
N LEU A 46 2.80 9.11 -6.33
CA LEU A 46 4.25 9.13 -6.11
C LEU A 46 4.64 9.16 -4.62
N ARG A 47 3.76 9.59 -3.70
CA ARG A 47 4.01 9.48 -2.25
C ARG A 47 4.00 8.04 -1.75
N ILE A 48 3.43 7.09 -2.50
CA ILE A 48 3.35 5.68 -2.07
C ILE A 48 4.74 5.10 -1.79
N PRO A 49 5.70 5.09 -2.74
CA PRO A 49 7.04 4.59 -2.47
C PRO A 49 7.80 5.40 -1.41
N GLU A 50 7.50 6.69 -1.25
CA GLU A 50 8.10 7.54 -0.20
C GLU A 50 7.63 7.09 1.19
N ILE A 51 6.32 7.00 1.41
CA ILE A 51 5.72 6.55 2.68
C ILE A 51 6.17 5.14 3.04
N LEU A 52 6.32 4.26 2.05
CA LEU A 52 6.78 2.89 2.30
C LEU A 52 8.25 2.81 2.75
N LYS A 53 9.06 3.85 2.49
CA LYS A 53 10.48 3.91 2.86
C LYS A 53 10.77 4.86 4.04
N ASP A 54 9.87 5.80 4.32
CA ASP A 54 10.06 6.85 5.32
C ASP A 54 9.95 6.32 6.76
N THR A 55 10.90 6.65 7.63
CA THR A 55 10.90 6.23 9.04
C THR A 55 10.20 7.21 9.99
N SER A 56 9.56 8.26 9.48
CA SER A 56 8.78 9.21 10.27
C SER A 56 7.63 8.54 11.02
N ALA A 57 7.18 9.18 12.11
CA ALA A 57 6.06 8.68 12.90
C ALA A 57 4.76 8.62 12.07
N GLU A 58 4.54 9.59 11.19
CA GLU A 58 3.39 9.63 10.27
C GLU A 58 3.43 8.46 9.28
N ALA A 59 4.57 8.25 8.60
CA ALA A 59 4.71 7.15 7.63
C ALA A 59 4.58 5.79 8.32
N THR A 60 5.09 5.66 9.55
CA THR A 60 4.95 4.44 10.36
C THR A 60 3.50 4.18 10.70
N ARG A 61 2.72 5.20 11.10
CA ARG A 61 1.27 5.08 11.34
C ARG A 61 0.55 4.64 10.06
N LEU A 62 0.77 5.34 8.94
CA LEU A 62 0.12 5.01 7.67
C LEU A 62 0.43 3.59 7.19
N ARG A 63 1.65 3.09 7.40
CA ARG A 63 2.00 1.71 7.06
C ARG A 63 1.20 0.66 7.84
N GLN A 64 0.74 0.95 9.06
CA GLN A 64 -0.09 0.02 9.85
C GLN A 64 -1.47 -0.19 9.23
N SER A 65 -1.94 0.76 8.41
CA SER A 65 -3.23 0.77 7.72
C SER A 65 -3.07 0.67 6.19
N SER A 66 -1.94 0.16 5.72
CA SER A 66 -1.61 0.05 4.29
C SER A 66 -2.66 -0.73 3.48
N PRO A 67 -3.24 -0.16 2.41
CA PRO A 67 -4.26 -0.80 1.59
C PRO A 67 -3.70 -1.83 0.59
N PHE A 68 -2.43 -2.19 0.68
CA PHE A 68 -1.75 -3.09 -0.26
C PHE A 68 -1.75 -4.56 0.20
N ALA A 69 -2.62 -4.92 1.14
CA ALA A 69 -2.80 -6.30 1.57
C ALA A 69 -3.21 -7.20 0.38
N GLY A 70 -2.46 -8.28 0.15
CA GLY A 70 -2.69 -9.21 -0.96
C GLY A 70 -2.13 -8.77 -2.32
N LEU A 71 -1.48 -7.61 -2.41
CA LEU A 71 -0.83 -7.15 -3.65
C LEU A 71 0.41 -7.98 -4.03
N ILE A 72 1.12 -8.48 -3.03
CA ILE A 72 2.24 -9.41 -3.20
C ILE A 72 1.71 -10.77 -2.76
N SER A 73 1.75 -11.76 -3.66
CA SER A 73 1.38 -13.13 -3.33
C SER A 73 2.32 -13.73 -2.29
N GLU A 74 1.88 -14.78 -1.58
CA GLU A 74 2.74 -15.48 -0.63
C GLU A 74 3.98 -16.11 -1.29
N ASP A 75 3.88 -16.48 -2.57
CA ASP A 75 5.02 -17.03 -3.32
C ASP A 75 6.04 -15.94 -3.66
N GLU A 76 5.59 -14.80 -4.20
CA GLU A 76 6.47 -13.64 -4.42
C GLU A 76 7.08 -13.13 -3.10
N ARG A 77 6.32 -13.15 -2.01
CA ARG A 77 6.81 -12.78 -0.69
C ARG A 77 7.92 -13.72 -0.22
N ARG A 78 7.76 -15.03 -0.44
CA ARG A 78 8.78 -16.04 -0.11
C ARG A 78 10.05 -15.80 -0.93
N GLU A 79 9.93 -15.61 -2.24
CA GLU A 79 11.08 -15.31 -3.11
C GLU A 79 11.87 -14.09 -2.63
N ILE A 80 11.19 -12.99 -2.27
CA ILE A 80 11.84 -11.79 -1.73
C ILE A 80 12.58 -12.09 -0.41
N LEU A 81 11.96 -12.83 0.50
CA LEU A 81 12.57 -13.20 1.79
C LEU A 81 13.79 -14.13 1.64
N PHE A 82 13.76 -15.04 0.66
CA PHE A 82 14.85 -16.01 0.44
C PHE A 82 15.98 -15.47 -0.44
N THR A 83 15.73 -14.43 -1.25
CA THR A 83 16.75 -13.79 -2.11
C THR A 83 17.55 -12.70 -1.38
N THR A 84 17.10 -12.23 -0.23
CA THR A 84 17.77 -11.18 0.57
C THR A 84 18.70 -11.79 1.66
N ARG A 85 19.48 -12.83 1.33
CA ARG A 85 20.47 -13.44 2.23
C ARG A 85 21.91 -13.12 1.84
#